data_AF-A0A821V228-F1
#
_entry.id   AF-A0A821V228-F1
#
_cell.length_a   1.000
_cell.length_b   1.000
_cell.length_c   1.000
_cell.angle_alpha   90.00
_cell.angle_beta   90.00
_cell.angle_gamma   90.00
#
_symmetry.space_group_name_H-M   'P 1'
#
loop_
_entity.id
_entity.type
_entity.pdbx_description
1 polymer ?
#
loop_
_entity_poly.entity_id
_entity_poly.type
_entity_poly.pdbx_seq_one_letter_code
_entity_poly.pdbx_strand_id
1 'polypeptide(L)'
;MDNQSTPSDYDNLMELFRTKFSVPERMIDQFKKTYAPDQAIQFYTKYGFIYQSLNKALRSTNIKHLVRFRFVLKDIYDQLGDLMALELNAQTREVYRGQQMHFSEILDLFNSFKQNAPIIVNSFFSTSLDRHMAVGFLIAGCDKEHSMAHVPVLFTINIRKQDAAS
;
A
#
# COMPACT_ATOMS: atom_id res chain seq x y z
N MET A 1 13.93 -11.88 -39.57
CA MET A 1 13.20 -12.57 -38.49
C MET A 1 13.49 -11.78 -37.23
N ASP A 2 12.53 -10.96 -36.81
CA ASP A 2 12.72 -10.07 -35.67
C ASP A 2 12.81 -10.89 -34.38
N ASN A 3 13.95 -10.77 -33.72
CA ASN A 3 14.24 -11.38 -32.43
C ASN A 3 13.52 -10.57 -31.34
N GLN A 4 12.20 -10.76 -31.21
CA GLN A 4 11.46 -10.14 -30.11
C GLN A 4 11.85 -10.85 -28.79
N SER A 5 12.79 -10.25 -28.07
CA SER A 5 13.11 -10.65 -26.70
C SER A 5 11.85 -10.55 -25.84
N THR A 6 11.58 -11.58 -25.03
CA THR A 6 10.47 -11.60 -24.09
C THR A 6 10.58 -10.39 -23.15
N PRO A 7 9.53 -9.56 -22.99
CA PRO A 7 9.59 -8.38 -22.12
C PRO A 7 9.96 -8.77 -20.70
N SER A 8 10.92 -8.05 -20.10
CA SER A 8 11.27 -8.26 -18.69
C SER A 8 10.10 -7.85 -17.79
N ASP A 9 10.14 -8.26 -16.52
CA ASP A 9 9.13 -7.81 -15.55
C ASP A 9 9.09 -6.31 -15.38
N TYR A 10 10.27 -5.70 -15.54
CA TYR A 10 10.43 -4.27 -15.54
C TYR A 10 9.65 -3.63 -16.68
N ASP A 11 9.80 -4.15 -17.90
CA ASP A 11 9.09 -3.66 -19.09
C ASP A 11 7.57 -3.83 -18.94
N ASN A 12 7.15 -5.00 -18.43
CA ASN A 12 5.75 -5.30 -18.15
C ASN A 12 5.14 -4.36 -17.10
N LEU A 13 5.92 -3.97 -16.08
CA LEU A 13 5.48 -3.00 -15.07
C LEU A 13 5.36 -1.60 -15.66
N MET A 14 6.31 -1.18 -16.50
CA MET A 14 6.23 0.14 -17.15
C MET A 14 5.02 0.23 -18.08
N GLU A 15 4.74 -0.82 -18.85
CA GLU A 15 3.53 -0.91 -19.66
C GLU A 15 2.27 -0.86 -18.79
N LEU A 16 2.26 -1.53 -17.64
CA LEU A 16 1.15 -1.46 -16.70
C LEU A 16 0.90 -0.03 -16.21
N PHE A 17 1.96 0.72 -15.88
CA PHE A 17 1.86 2.12 -15.47
C PHE A 17 1.28 3.01 -16.57
N ARG A 18 1.71 2.84 -17.82
CA ARG A 18 1.19 3.61 -18.96
C ARG A 18 -0.28 3.32 -19.22
N THR A 19 -0.62 2.04 -19.34
CA THR A 19 -1.92 1.60 -19.88
C THR A 19 -3.01 1.57 -18.82
N LYS A 20 -2.72 1.09 -17.61
CA LYS A 20 -3.74 0.83 -16.59
C LYS A 20 -3.86 1.96 -15.57
N PHE A 21 -2.75 2.63 -15.29
CA PHE A 21 -2.67 3.67 -14.26
C PHE A 21 -2.47 5.08 -14.83
N SER A 22 -2.32 5.21 -16.16
CA SER A 22 -2.17 6.49 -16.86
C SER A 22 -1.09 7.37 -16.24
N VAL A 23 0.00 6.76 -15.76
CA VAL A 23 1.11 7.48 -15.15
C VAL A 23 1.83 8.30 -16.22
N PRO A 24 2.11 9.60 -15.99
CA PRO A 24 2.82 10.42 -16.97
C PRO A 24 4.19 9.84 -17.32
N GLU A 25 4.54 9.84 -18.61
CA GLU A 25 5.79 9.22 -19.11
C GLU A 25 7.03 9.72 -18.38
N ARG A 26 7.10 11.03 -18.06
CA ARG A 26 8.21 11.62 -17.28
C ARG A 26 8.44 10.95 -15.92
N MET A 27 7.36 10.50 -15.26
CA MET A 27 7.45 9.83 -13.96
C MET A 27 7.88 8.37 -14.12
N ILE A 28 7.41 7.73 -15.19
CA ILE A 28 7.84 6.38 -15.58
C ILE A 28 9.33 6.40 -15.90
N ASP A 29 9.80 7.34 -16.72
CA ASP A 29 11.21 7.49 -17.07
C ASP A 29 12.09 7.79 -15.84
N GLN A 30 11.60 8.64 -14.93
CA GLN A 30 12.29 8.90 -13.68
C GLN A 30 12.42 7.62 -12.86
N PHE A 31 11.32 6.88 -12.66
CA PHE A 31 11.36 5.59 -11.97
C PHE A 31 12.32 4.63 -12.65
N LYS A 32 12.27 4.53 -13.99
CA LYS A 32 13.16 3.66 -14.76
C LYS A 32 14.63 3.90 -14.47
N LYS A 33 15.02 5.18 -14.37
CA LYS A 33 16.40 5.63 -14.18
C LYS A 33 16.87 5.60 -12.73
N THR A 34 15.96 5.70 -11.77
CA THR A 34 16.31 5.97 -10.37
C THR A 34 15.89 4.86 -9.40
N TYR A 35 15.02 3.93 -9.80
CA TYR A 35 14.60 2.84 -8.94
C TYR A 35 15.81 2.02 -8.47
N ALA A 36 15.92 1.86 -7.15
CA ALA A 36 16.96 1.11 -6.49
C ALA A 36 16.33 0.14 -5.49
N PRO A 37 16.65 -1.17 -5.54
CA PRO A 37 16.07 -2.19 -4.66
C PRO A 37 16.26 -1.91 -3.17
N ASP A 38 17.34 -1.24 -2.78
CA ASP A 38 17.64 -0.82 -1.40
C ASP A 38 16.87 0.45 -0.96
N GLN A 39 16.10 1.06 -1.87
CA GLN A 39 15.27 2.24 -1.61
C GLN A 39 13.78 2.03 -1.93
N ALA A 40 13.35 0.81 -2.20
CA ALA A 40 11.96 0.45 -2.52
C ALA A 40 10.91 1.03 -1.55
N ILE A 41 11.14 1.07 -0.23
CA ILE A 41 10.20 1.73 0.70
C ILE A 41 10.09 3.24 0.44
N GLN A 42 11.20 3.91 0.09
CA GLN A 42 11.17 5.33 -0.28
C GLN A 42 10.39 5.54 -1.58
N PHE A 43 10.58 4.67 -2.57
CA PHE A 43 9.78 4.71 -3.80
C PHE A 43 8.29 4.50 -3.50
N TYR A 44 7.96 3.53 -2.66
CA TYR A 44 6.59 3.25 -2.25
C TYR A 44 5.95 4.45 -1.53
N THR A 45 6.66 5.09 -0.61
CA THR A 45 6.10 6.16 0.24
C THR A 45 6.10 7.55 -0.39
N LYS A 46 7.10 7.88 -1.22
CA LYS A 46 7.26 9.22 -1.81
C LYS A 46 6.65 9.35 -3.20
N TYR A 47 6.59 8.26 -3.97
CA TYR A 47 6.02 8.29 -5.32
C TYR A 47 4.57 7.81 -5.28
N GLY A 48 3.64 8.77 -5.25
CA GLY A 48 2.21 8.51 -5.09
C GLY A 48 1.66 7.44 -6.05
N PHE A 49 2.15 7.39 -7.30
CA PHE A 49 1.69 6.39 -8.25
C PHE A 49 2.12 4.96 -7.88
N ILE A 50 3.28 4.74 -7.25
CA ILE A 50 3.72 3.42 -6.78
C ILE A 50 2.81 2.97 -5.64
N TYR A 51 2.63 3.81 -4.61
CA TYR A 51 1.70 3.56 -3.51
C TYR A 51 0.31 3.19 -4.01
N GLN A 52 -0.27 4.03 -4.87
CA GLN A 52 -1.64 3.90 -5.36
C GLN A 52 -1.80 2.65 -6.23
N SER A 53 -0.89 2.44 -7.18
CA SER A 53 -1.00 1.34 -8.15
C SER A 53 -0.77 -0.03 -7.51
N LEU A 54 0.22 -0.14 -6.63
CA LEU A 54 0.53 -1.37 -5.92
C LEU A 54 -0.60 -1.75 -4.95
N ASN A 55 -1.07 -0.80 -4.13
CA ASN A 55 -2.19 -1.07 -3.21
C ASN A 55 -3.49 -1.36 -3.96
N LYS A 56 -3.72 -0.78 -5.15
CA LYS A 56 -4.88 -1.14 -5.98
C LYS A 56 -4.77 -2.57 -6.52
N ALA A 57 -3.57 -2.99 -6.96
CA ALA A 57 -3.33 -4.37 -7.39
C ALA A 57 -3.55 -5.38 -6.26
N LEU A 58 -3.07 -5.08 -5.04
CA LEU A 58 -3.28 -5.90 -3.85
C LEU A 58 -4.76 -5.99 -3.47
N ARG A 59 -5.49 -4.86 -3.39
CA ARG A 59 -6.91 -4.85 -3.00
C ARG A 59 -7.82 -5.58 -3.97
N SER A 60 -7.49 -5.54 -5.25
CA SER A 60 -8.23 -6.26 -6.30
C SER A 60 -7.78 -7.71 -6.46
N THR A 61 -6.77 -8.17 -5.69
CA THR A 61 -6.17 -9.51 -5.83
C THR A 61 -5.84 -9.86 -7.29
N ASN A 62 -5.47 -8.85 -8.09
CA ASN A 62 -5.23 -9.04 -9.51
C ASN A 62 -3.86 -9.67 -9.71
N ILE A 63 -3.81 -11.00 -9.75
CA ILE A 63 -2.58 -11.78 -9.86
C ILE A 63 -1.73 -11.33 -11.06
N LYS A 64 -2.36 -11.02 -12.20
CA LYS A 64 -1.65 -10.55 -13.40
C LYS A 64 -0.90 -9.24 -13.14
N HIS A 65 -1.47 -8.33 -12.37
CA HIS A 65 -0.78 -7.09 -11.97
C HIS A 65 0.26 -7.37 -10.89
N LEU A 66 -0.04 -8.18 -9.89
CA LEU A 66 0.88 -8.51 -8.80
C LEU A 66 2.17 -9.16 -9.30
N VAL A 67 2.08 -10.04 -10.31
CA VAL A 67 3.26 -10.65 -10.96
C VAL A 67 4.16 -9.59 -11.60
N ARG A 68 3.61 -8.49 -12.11
CA ARG A 68 4.40 -7.36 -12.67
C ARG A 68 5.07 -6.53 -11.58
N PHE A 69 4.49 -6.48 -10.38
CA PHE A 69 5.06 -5.83 -9.20
C PHE A 69 6.03 -6.71 -8.40
N ARG A 70 6.28 -7.97 -8.78
CA ARG A 70 6.89 -8.99 -7.90
C ARG A 70 8.25 -8.62 -7.29
N PHE A 71 9.26 -8.34 -8.09
CA PHE A 71 9.84 -7.01 -8.13
C PHE A 71 9.95 -6.16 -6.85
N VAL A 72 9.30 -5.02 -6.99
CA VAL A 72 9.02 -4.01 -5.98
C VAL A 72 8.45 -4.62 -4.70
N LEU A 73 7.57 -5.62 -4.80
CA LEU A 73 7.02 -6.31 -3.62
C LEU A 73 8.11 -6.99 -2.81
N LYS A 74 8.97 -7.79 -3.46
CA LYS A 74 10.09 -8.47 -2.82
C LYS A 74 11.01 -7.46 -2.15
N ASP A 75 11.39 -6.40 -2.87
CA ASP A 75 12.29 -5.38 -2.34
C ASP A 75 11.69 -4.63 -1.14
N ILE A 76 10.39 -4.33 -1.16
CA ILE A 76 9.68 -3.75 0.00
C ILE A 76 9.65 -4.73 1.18
N TYR A 77 9.34 -6.00 0.94
CA TYR A 77 9.27 -7.01 2.00
C TYR A 77 10.62 -7.24 2.67
N ASP A 78 11.69 -7.32 1.88
CA ASP A 78 13.05 -7.50 2.40
C ASP A 78 13.43 -6.31 3.31
N GLN A 79 13.21 -5.07 2.84
CA GLN A 79 13.48 -3.88 3.66
C GLN A 79 12.61 -3.77 4.91
N LEU A 80 11.33 -4.15 4.83
CA LEU A 80 10.45 -4.18 6.00
C LEU A 80 10.94 -5.21 7.02
N GLY A 81 11.45 -6.35 6.55
CA GLY A 81 12.07 -7.37 7.40
C GLY A 81 13.28 -6.82 8.15
N ASP A 82 14.17 -6.13 7.46
CA ASP A 82 15.35 -5.49 8.06
C ASP A 82 14.96 -4.42 9.08
N LEU A 83 14.01 -3.54 8.74
CA LEU A 83 13.52 -2.50 9.64
C LEU A 83 12.84 -3.08 10.89
N MET A 84 12.07 -4.15 10.73
CA MET A 84 11.41 -4.84 11.85
C MET A 84 12.43 -5.53 12.76
N ALA A 85 13.50 -6.10 12.22
CA ALA A 85 14.59 -6.69 13.01
C ALA A 85 15.34 -5.63 13.83
N LEU A 86 15.47 -4.41 13.31
CA LEU A 86 16.06 -3.27 14.01
C LEU A 86 15.14 -2.65 15.07
N GLU A 87 13.86 -3.00 15.08
CA GLU A 87 12.88 -2.46 16.01
C GLU A 87 13.02 -3.10 17.40
N LEU A 88 13.98 -2.57 18.17
CA LEU A 88 14.46 -3.19 19.41
C LEU A 88 13.59 -2.93 20.66
N ASN A 89 12.71 -1.92 20.67
CA ASN A 89 12.36 -1.26 21.95
C ASN A 89 10.87 -1.09 22.30
N ALA A 90 9.91 -1.52 21.47
CA ALA A 90 8.48 -1.37 21.80
C ALA A 90 7.78 -2.73 21.89
N GLN A 91 7.37 -3.11 23.10
CA GLN A 91 6.49 -4.27 23.33
C GLN A 91 5.11 -4.05 22.70
N THR A 92 4.63 -2.81 22.81
CA THR A 92 3.39 -2.35 22.20
C THR A 92 3.59 -0.96 21.61
N ARG A 93 2.96 -0.70 20.46
CA ARG A 93 2.98 0.59 19.80
C ARG A 93 1.60 0.95 19.30
N GLU A 94 1.10 2.10 19.72
CA GLU A 94 -0.11 2.67 19.16
C GLU A 94 0.23 3.46 17.90
N VAL A 95 -0.52 3.20 16.82
CA VAL A 95 -0.40 3.89 15.55
C VAL A 95 -1.80 4.24 15.02
N TYR A 96 -1.85 5.24 14.15
CA TYR A 96 -3.09 5.78 13.62
C TYR A 96 -3.13 5.71 12.10
N ARG A 97 -4.32 5.52 11.53
CA ARG A 97 -4.54 5.60 10.08
C ARG A 97 -5.86 6.27 9.78
N GLY A 98 -5.83 7.35 9.01
CA GLY A 98 -7.02 7.95 8.43
C GLY A 98 -7.24 7.46 7.01
N GLN A 99 -8.48 7.08 6.67
CA GLN A 99 -8.90 6.85 5.30
C GLN A 99 -10.39 7.17 5.08
N GLN A 100 -10.76 7.44 3.83
CA GLN A 100 -12.15 7.44 3.39
C GLN A 100 -12.59 6.00 3.12
N MET A 101 -13.78 5.62 3.57
CA MET A 101 -14.35 4.29 3.35
C MET A 101 -15.78 4.39 2.84
N HIS A 102 -16.14 3.51 1.91
CA HIS A 102 -17.52 3.39 1.48
C HIS A 102 -18.39 2.78 2.61
N PHE A 103 -19.65 3.20 2.72
CA PHE A 103 -20.56 2.75 3.76
C PHE A 103 -20.72 1.22 3.80
N SER A 104 -20.69 0.57 2.64
CA SER A 104 -20.71 -0.90 2.56
C SER A 104 -19.48 -1.54 3.20
N GLU A 105 -18.28 -0.98 3.00
CA GLU A 105 -17.04 -1.50 3.61
C GLU A 105 -17.10 -1.37 5.13
N ILE A 106 -17.75 -0.32 5.64
CA ILE A 106 -17.97 -0.14 7.08
C ILE A 106 -18.97 -1.16 7.61
N LEU A 107 -20.03 -1.46 6.87
CA LEU A 107 -20.97 -2.51 7.24
C LEU A 107 -20.28 -3.88 7.29
N ASP A 108 -19.37 -4.17 6.37
CA ASP A 108 -18.56 -5.39 6.36
C ASP A 108 -17.63 -5.47 7.59
N LEU A 109 -17.02 -4.34 7.99
CA LEU A 109 -16.25 -4.26 9.23
C LEU A 109 -17.12 -4.52 10.47
N PHE A 110 -18.31 -3.92 10.54
CA PHE A 110 -19.25 -4.17 11.64
C PHE A 110 -19.70 -5.63 11.71
N ASN A 111 -19.95 -6.26 10.55
CA ASN A 111 -20.31 -7.67 10.49
C ASN A 111 -19.16 -8.57 10.93
N SER A 112 -17.92 -8.25 10.54
CA SER A 112 -16.73 -8.98 10.97
C SER A 112 -16.54 -8.87 12.48
N PHE A 113 -16.71 -7.66 13.04
CA PHE A 113 -16.66 -7.43 14.49
C PHE A 113 -17.70 -8.25 15.26
N LYS A 114 -18.97 -8.25 14.80
CA LYS A 114 -20.05 -9.03 15.43
C LYS A 114 -19.77 -10.53 15.47
N GLN A 115 -19.03 -11.03 14.48
CA GLN A 115 -18.66 -12.44 14.37
C GLN A 115 -17.33 -12.77 15.05
N ASN A 116 -16.70 -11.79 15.72
CA ASN A 116 -15.35 -11.91 16.27
C ASN A 116 -14.33 -12.38 15.21
N ALA A 117 -14.53 -11.97 13.95
CA ALA A 117 -13.70 -12.33 12.82
C ALA A 117 -12.55 -11.32 12.63
N PRO A 118 -11.37 -11.75 12.16
CA PRO A 118 -10.27 -10.85 11.90
C PRO A 118 -10.58 -9.92 10.71
N ILE A 119 -10.05 -8.70 10.78
CA ILE A 119 -10.06 -7.76 9.65
C ILE A 119 -8.88 -8.10 8.74
N ILE A 120 -9.17 -8.47 7.49
CA ILE A 120 -8.15 -8.78 6.49
C ILE A 120 -7.91 -7.55 5.62
N VAL A 121 -6.66 -7.11 5.55
CA VAL A 121 -6.24 -5.95 4.75
C VAL A 121 -5.36 -6.41 3.60
N ASN A 122 -5.88 -6.36 2.38
CA ASN A 122 -5.15 -6.70 1.15
C ASN A 122 -4.42 -5.48 0.57
N SER A 123 -3.56 -4.87 1.37
CA SER A 123 -2.68 -3.75 0.99
C SER A 123 -1.64 -3.52 2.07
N PHE A 124 -0.54 -2.83 1.76
CA PHE A 124 0.34 -2.34 2.83
C PHE A 124 -0.41 -1.31 3.69
N PHE A 125 -0.50 -1.60 4.97
CA PHE A 125 -1.29 -0.81 5.91
C PHE A 125 -0.46 0.32 6.51
N SER A 126 -0.21 1.35 5.71
CA SER A 126 0.53 2.54 6.15
C SER A 126 -0.18 3.24 7.31
N THR A 127 0.55 3.55 8.37
CA THR A 127 0.09 4.19 9.60
C THR A 127 1.03 5.32 9.99
N SER A 128 0.61 6.14 10.95
CA SER A 128 1.38 7.25 11.52
C SER A 128 1.45 7.09 13.04
N LEU A 129 2.60 7.43 13.63
CA LEU A 129 2.71 7.63 15.08
C LEU A 129 2.01 8.91 15.54
N ASP A 130 1.92 9.90 14.66
CA ASP A 130 1.22 11.15 14.92
C ASP A 130 -0.23 11.05 14.45
N ARG A 131 -1.16 11.16 15.42
CA ARG A 131 -2.60 11.18 15.18
C ARG A 131 -3.02 12.35 14.29
N HIS A 132 -2.40 13.52 14.41
CA HIS A 132 -2.73 14.69 13.59
C HIS A 132 -2.39 14.46 12.12
N MET A 133 -1.24 13.82 11.84
CA MET A 133 -0.88 13.41 10.48
C MET A 133 -1.90 12.41 9.92
N ALA A 134 -2.32 11.41 10.72
CA ALA A 134 -3.35 10.45 10.31
C ALA A 134 -4.70 11.14 9.99
N VAL A 135 -5.11 12.11 10.80
CA VAL A 135 -6.32 12.92 10.53
C VAL A 135 -6.16 13.77 9.28
N GLY A 136 -4.96 14.30 8.99
CA GLY A 136 -4.68 15.04 7.75
C GLY A 136 -5.02 14.24 6.48
N PHE A 137 -4.79 12.92 6.48
CA PHE A 137 -5.15 12.05 5.36
C PHE A 137 -6.66 11.88 5.15
N LEU A 138 -7.49 12.10 6.19
CA LEU A 138 -8.95 12.07 6.05
C LEU A 138 -9.44 13.22 5.16
N ILE A 139 -8.81 14.39 5.28
CA ILE A 139 -9.20 15.61 4.59
C ILE A 139 -8.69 15.61 3.14
N ALA A 140 -7.48 15.09 2.92
CA ALA A 140 -6.86 15.04 1.59
C ALA A 140 -7.56 14.08 0.60
N GLY A 141 -8.30 13.08 1.10
CA GLY A 141 -9.05 12.13 0.26
C GLY A 141 -10.48 12.54 -0.08
N CYS A 142 -10.91 13.74 0.30
CA CYS A 142 -12.26 14.21 0.04
C CYS A 142 -12.34 14.81 -1.38
N ASP A 143 -12.64 13.99 -2.38
CA ASP A 143 -13.10 14.50 -3.67
C ASP A 143 -14.40 15.29 -3.43
N LYS A 144 -14.42 16.56 -3.85
CA LYS A 144 -15.50 17.52 -3.58
C LYS A 144 -16.82 17.20 -4.31
N GLU A 145 -16.95 16.02 -4.91
CA GLU A 145 -18.13 15.59 -5.65
C GLU A 145 -18.87 14.44 -4.94
N HIS A 146 -19.85 14.84 -4.12
CA HIS A 146 -21.20 14.29 -4.05
C HIS A 146 -21.45 12.78 -3.78
N SER A 147 -20.46 11.97 -3.44
CA SER A 147 -20.76 10.62 -2.93
C SER A 147 -21.03 10.68 -1.42
N MET A 148 -22.30 10.83 -1.03
CA MET A 148 -22.76 10.61 0.37
C MET A 148 -22.42 9.21 0.92
N ALA A 149 -21.85 8.34 0.09
CA ALA A 149 -21.55 6.96 0.43
C ALA A 149 -20.16 6.76 1.04
N HIS A 150 -19.26 7.76 1.00
CA HIS A 150 -17.96 7.68 1.67
C HIS A 150 -17.96 8.45 2.98
N VAL A 151 -17.38 7.87 4.02
CA VAL A 151 -17.21 8.53 5.32
C VAL A 151 -15.76 8.42 5.80
N PRO A 152 -15.26 9.46 6.51
CA PRO A 152 -13.93 9.45 7.09
C PRO A 152 -13.87 8.49 8.28
N VAL A 153 -12.88 7.59 8.27
CA VAL A 153 -12.62 6.62 9.35
C VAL A 153 -11.19 6.75 9.85
N LEU A 154 -11.05 6.97 11.17
CA LEU A 154 -9.76 6.94 11.87
C LEU A 154 -9.60 5.62 12.61
N PHE A 155 -8.64 4.81 12.19
CA PHE A 155 -8.21 3.62 12.92
C PHE A 155 -7.18 4.01 13.98
N THR A 156 -7.34 3.44 15.18
CA THR A 156 -6.32 3.41 16.24
C THR A 156 -5.92 1.95 16.42
N ILE A 157 -4.65 1.64 16.21
CA ILE A 157 -4.14 0.27 16.08
C ILE A 157 -3.04 0.08 17.11
N ASN A 158 -3.18 -0.96 17.93
CA ASN A 158 -2.15 -1.37 18.87
C ASN A 158 -1.36 -2.54 18.27
N ILE A 159 -0.16 -2.25 17.79
CA ILE A 159 0.79 -3.26 17.32
C ILE A 159 1.47 -3.86 18.55
N ARG A 160 1.45 -5.18 18.68
CA ARG A 160 2.14 -5.90 19.75
C ARG A 160 3.27 -6.71 19.13
N LYS A 161 4.43 -6.74 19.79
CA LYS A 161 5.48 -7.69 19.43
C LYS A 161 4.95 -9.10 19.70
N GLN A 162 5.11 -9.99 18.74
CA GLN A 162 4.79 -11.40 18.98
C GLN A 162 5.89 -11.95 19.90
N ASP A 163 5.52 -12.36 21.11
CA ASP A 163 6.44 -13.09 21.96
C ASP A 163 6.87 -14.35 21.20
N ALA A 164 8.18 -14.59 21.14
CA ALA A 164 8.68 -15.88 20.68
C ALA A 164 8.03 -16.93 21.58
N ALA A 165 7.25 -17.84 20.98
CA ALA A 165 6.47 -18.84 21.68
C ALA A 165 7.30 -19.48 22.82
N SER A 166 6.77 -19.38 24.05
CA SER A 166 7.28 -20.10 25.22
C SER A 166 6.94 -21.58 25.13
#